data_AF-A0A7M5WXP3-F1
#
_entry.id   AF-A0A7M5WXP3-F1
#
_cell.length_a   1.000
_cell.length_b   1.000
_cell.length_c   1.000
_cell.angle_alpha   90.00
_cell.angle_beta   90.00
_cell.angle_gamma   90.00
#
_symmetry.space_group_name_H-M   'P 1'
#
loop_
_entity.id
_entity.type
_entity.pdbx_description
1 polymer ?
#
loop_
_entity_poly.entity_id
_entity_poly.type
_entity_poly.pdbx_seq_one_letter_code
_entity_poly.pdbx_strand_id
1 'polypeptide(L)'
;MKLLLLFAFLSVALATDGVPPLQYQLHIPDKCEDVLAIKVCDSLRKTATALKLKSDEVKNAVVDAYQKGLATTTEIANAAEDFLVNKVMTKKCEDFTSADNCQKLRDMAAKAKVEASKVKAYVLKQVAVLKTKTCEDFIMSVDKCTKLRDLATKVKVKGEEFKVMVLAALQEAQQKGTDKVKEVYNNIKNYIVSTRCEDMFNPDLCAAMRKYAAKTKVALPKILETSFEVLKKGVSVGKAMVEKVFDIVDYFYDCEDVFDKGSCDRLRNWAATFKIKADEFEVAVRKYVRIAVEKATSFYKTLKDFIKEKFYCRIWPSSNKCQISDADVIAMIAEDDMGTKVEAWKQKILDILNKRFPGLDQKVREHIKTIIEKSKSFWQLMRNFAKEIKNQGQQVSQKIREALRKLMVEIATM
;
A
#
# COMPACT_ATOMS: atom_id res chain seq x y z
N MET A 1 90.14 14.72 41.65
CA MET A 1 89.93 15.76 42.69
C MET A 1 88.43 15.90 42.94
N LYS A 2 88.01 16.44 44.09
CA LYS A 2 86.61 16.67 44.53
C LYS A 2 85.70 17.16 43.36
N LEU A 3 84.44 16.76 43.25
CA LEU A 3 83.40 16.88 44.30
C LEU A 3 82.43 15.68 44.40
N LEU A 4 81.73 15.60 45.54
CA LEU A 4 80.82 14.53 45.99
C LEU A 4 79.72 15.21 46.86
N LEU A 5 78.64 14.50 47.22
CA LEU A 5 77.47 14.93 48.05
C LEU A 5 76.38 15.68 47.23
N LEU A 6 75.06 15.63 47.47
CA LEU A 6 74.08 14.82 48.27
C LEU A 6 72.66 15.11 47.63
N PHE A 7 71.46 14.61 48.01
CA PHE A 7 70.95 13.82 49.15
C PHE A 7 69.60 13.10 48.77
N ALA A 8 69.53 11.77 48.98
CA ALA A 8 68.41 10.96 49.55
C ALA A 8 66.93 10.98 49.05
N PHE A 9 66.22 9.93 49.51
CA PHE A 9 64.80 9.56 49.35
C PHE A 9 64.35 9.15 47.93
N LEU A 10 63.48 8.15 47.73
CA LEU A 10 62.70 7.33 48.68
C LEU A 10 62.78 5.83 48.29
N SER A 11 62.98 4.95 49.27
CA SER A 11 62.95 3.49 49.05
C SER A 11 61.56 2.93 49.30
N VAL A 12 60.89 2.39 48.26
CA VAL A 12 59.67 1.59 48.40
C VAL A 12 59.92 0.21 47.81
N ALA A 13 60.22 -0.76 48.67
CA ALA A 13 60.29 -2.16 48.29
C ALA A 13 58.86 -2.73 48.21
N LEU A 14 58.29 -2.78 47.01
CA LEU A 14 57.12 -3.63 46.76
C LEU A 14 57.60 -5.08 46.65
N ALA A 15 57.34 -5.88 47.68
CA ALA A 15 57.35 -7.32 47.57
C ALA A 15 56.27 -7.70 46.54
N THR A 16 56.69 -8.14 45.36
CA THR A 16 55.79 -8.71 44.37
C THR A 16 55.67 -10.19 44.68
N ASP A 17 54.56 -10.57 45.33
CA ASP A 17 54.20 -11.97 45.50
C ASP A 17 54.21 -12.65 44.12
N GLY A 18 54.98 -13.72 44.00
CA GLY A 18 55.22 -14.40 42.73
C GLY A 18 53.96 -15.11 42.25
N VAL A 19 53.08 -14.37 41.56
CA VAL A 19 51.92 -14.93 40.86
C VAL A 19 52.43 -16.07 39.97
N PRO A 20 52.05 -17.33 40.22
CA PRO A 20 52.55 -18.45 39.42
C PRO A 20 52.11 -18.24 37.97
N PRO A 21 52.97 -18.54 36.97
CA PRO A 21 52.66 -18.29 35.57
C PRO A 21 51.37 -19.03 35.23
N LEU A 22 50.31 -18.26 34.95
CA LEU A 22 48.99 -18.79 34.63
C LEU A 22 49.05 -19.54 33.30
N GLN A 23 49.35 -20.83 33.38
CA GLN A 23 49.18 -21.81 32.31
C GLN A 23 47.67 -22.03 32.09
N TYR A 24 47.00 -21.01 31.55
CA TYR A 24 45.73 -21.17 30.90
C TYR A 24 45.93 -22.16 29.75
N GLN A 25 45.53 -23.42 29.99
CA GLN A 25 45.23 -24.33 28.90
C GLN A 25 44.03 -23.72 28.16
N LEU A 26 44.29 -22.99 27.08
CA LEU A 26 43.25 -22.42 26.23
C LEU A 26 42.39 -23.59 25.74
N HIS A 27 41.17 -23.68 26.27
CA HIS A 27 40.19 -24.65 25.84
C HIS A 27 39.91 -24.43 24.36
N ILE A 28 40.30 -25.38 23.51
CA ILE A 28 40.08 -25.28 22.07
C ILE A 28 38.57 -25.30 21.84
N PRO A 29 38.00 -24.25 21.22
CA PRO A 29 36.55 -24.08 21.14
C PRO A 29 35.89 -25.18 20.30
N ASP A 30 34.87 -25.81 20.86
CA ASP A 30 34.22 -26.98 20.26
C ASP A 30 33.00 -26.63 19.39
N LYS A 31 32.54 -25.38 19.47
CA LYS A 31 31.52 -24.77 18.61
C LYS A 31 31.86 -23.30 18.38
N CYS A 32 31.29 -22.71 17.34
CA CYS A 32 31.48 -21.28 17.03
C CYS A 32 31.06 -20.38 18.21
N GLU A 33 30.01 -20.78 18.94
CA GLU A 33 29.45 -20.10 20.10
C GLU A 33 30.40 -19.96 21.30
N ASP A 34 31.48 -20.74 21.35
CA ASP A 34 32.50 -20.61 22.42
C ASP A 34 33.42 -19.40 22.20
N VAL A 35 33.41 -18.82 20.99
CA VAL A 35 34.30 -17.74 20.56
C VAL A 35 33.54 -16.50 20.10
N LEU A 36 32.42 -16.70 19.41
CA LEU A 36 31.62 -15.66 18.77
C LEU A 36 30.17 -15.70 19.28
N ALA A 37 29.54 -14.53 19.37
CA ALA A 37 28.13 -14.46 19.74
C ALA A 37 27.25 -15.24 18.73
N ILE A 38 26.25 -15.96 19.22
CA ILE A 38 25.35 -16.86 18.45
C ILE A 38 24.89 -16.22 17.12
N LYS A 39 24.49 -14.95 17.14
CA LYS A 39 24.03 -14.19 15.97
C LYS A 39 25.09 -14.07 14.85
N VAL A 40 26.38 -14.02 15.20
CA VAL A 40 27.50 -14.03 14.24
C VAL A 40 27.68 -15.44 13.68
N CYS A 41 27.66 -16.47 14.53
CA CYS A 41 27.70 -17.87 14.10
C CYS A 41 26.58 -18.22 13.13
N ASP A 42 25.36 -17.77 13.40
CA ASP A 42 24.22 -17.97 12.49
C ASP A 42 24.33 -17.19 11.18
N SER A 43 25.03 -16.05 11.19
CA SER A 43 25.37 -15.32 9.96
C SER A 43 26.37 -16.11 9.12
N LEU A 44 27.47 -16.58 9.74
CA LEU A 44 28.48 -17.41 9.08
C LEU A 44 27.89 -18.73 8.55
N ARG A 45 26.98 -19.38 9.31
CA ARG A 45 26.22 -20.57 8.87
C ARG A 45 25.33 -20.29 7.66
N LYS A 46 24.61 -19.17 7.63
CA LYS A 46 23.77 -18.77 6.49
C LYS A 46 24.62 -18.51 5.25
N THR A 47 25.74 -17.80 5.41
CA THR A 47 26.73 -17.59 4.35
C THR A 47 27.28 -18.93 3.84
N ALA A 48 27.74 -19.83 4.73
CA ALA A 48 28.21 -21.16 4.36
C ALA A 48 27.15 -22.01 3.63
N THR A 49 25.90 -21.98 4.08
CA THR A 49 24.78 -22.71 3.47
C THR A 49 24.48 -22.18 2.06
N ALA A 50 24.42 -20.85 1.88
CA ALA A 50 24.26 -20.22 0.56
C ALA A 50 25.42 -20.57 -0.39
N LEU A 51 26.62 -20.74 0.16
CA LEU A 51 27.84 -21.17 -0.54
C LEU A 51 27.99 -22.71 -0.65
N LYS A 52 26.95 -23.48 -0.32
CA LYS A 52 26.96 -24.97 -0.33
C LYS A 52 28.16 -25.59 0.41
N LEU A 53 28.58 -24.97 1.51
CA LEU A 53 29.54 -25.50 2.46
C LEU A 53 28.79 -26.23 3.60
N LYS A 54 29.47 -27.14 4.30
CA LYS A 54 28.93 -27.79 5.49
C LYS A 54 28.94 -26.84 6.69
N SER A 55 28.09 -27.09 7.68
CA SER A 55 28.14 -26.47 9.01
C SER A 55 29.54 -26.49 9.61
N ASP A 56 30.24 -27.60 9.41
CA ASP A 56 31.51 -27.92 10.07
C ASP A 56 32.66 -27.07 9.50
N GLU A 57 32.53 -26.60 8.25
CA GLU A 57 33.44 -25.62 7.66
C GLU A 57 33.39 -24.28 8.42
N VAL A 58 32.26 -23.93 9.04
CA VAL A 58 32.15 -22.73 9.90
C VAL A 58 32.81 -22.95 11.27
N LYS A 59 32.69 -24.15 11.87
CA LYS A 59 33.47 -24.49 13.06
C LYS A 59 34.96 -24.39 12.74
N ASN A 60 35.41 -25.05 11.68
CA ASN A 60 36.81 -25.08 11.27
C ASN A 60 37.35 -23.66 10.98
N ALA A 61 36.57 -22.81 10.30
CA ALA A 61 36.94 -21.43 10.01
C ALA A 61 37.17 -20.59 11.28
N VAL A 62 36.28 -20.72 12.28
CA VAL A 62 36.38 -19.99 13.56
C VAL A 62 37.48 -20.56 14.46
N VAL A 63 37.67 -21.88 14.46
CA VAL A 63 38.76 -22.55 15.21
C VAL A 63 40.13 -22.19 14.62
N ASP A 64 40.30 -22.21 13.30
CA ASP A 64 41.53 -21.80 12.60
C ASP A 64 41.86 -20.32 12.87
N ALA A 65 40.85 -19.44 12.81
CA ALA A 65 40.98 -18.03 13.15
C ALA A 65 41.40 -17.79 14.62
N TYR A 66 40.83 -18.55 15.56
CA TYR A 66 41.19 -18.51 16.98
C TYR A 66 42.59 -19.08 17.25
N GLN A 67 42.95 -20.21 16.63
CA GLN A 67 44.28 -20.83 16.75
C GLN A 67 45.41 -19.97 16.17
N LYS A 68 45.10 -19.05 15.24
CA LYS A 68 46.01 -18.02 14.74
C LYS A 68 46.24 -16.85 15.71
N GLY A 69 45.64 -16.88 16.91
CA GLY A 69 45.83 -15.86 17.94
C GLY A 69 45.14 -14.52 17.64
N LEU A 70 44.12 -14.51 16.77
CA LEU A 70 43.32 -13.31 16.53
C LEU A 70 42.54 -12.95 17.80
N ALA A 71 42.72 -11.72 18.28
CA ALA A 71 42.34 -11.35 19.64
C ALA A 71 40.89 -10.87 19.77
N THR A 72 40.28 -10.35 18.69
CA THR A 72 38.92 -9.80 18.72
C THR A 72 37.92 -10.66 17.95
N THR A 73 36.67 -10.65 18.40
CA THR A 73 35.55 -11.32 17.72
C THR A 73 35.34 -10.82 16.28
N THR A 74 35.69 -9.57 15.98
CA THR A 74 35.65 -8.99 14.63
C THR A 74 36.72 -9.60 13.72
N GLU A 75 37.97 -9.71 14.19
CA GLU A 75 39.05 -10.34 13.41
C GLU A 75 38.76 -11.81 13.15
N ILE A 76 38.30 -12.54 14.17
CA ILE A 76 37.94 -13.95 14.07
C ILE A 76 36.78 -14.15 13.08
N ALA A 77 35.75 -13.31 13.13
CA ALA A 77 34.63 -13.37 12.18
C ALA A 77 35.07 -13.05 10.74
N ASN A 78 35.91 -12.03 10.52
CA ASN A 78 36.43 -11.68 9.21
C ASN A 78 37.31 -12.80 8.63
N ALA A 79 38.25 -13.34 9.41
CA ALA A 79 39.09 -14.47 9.00
C ALA A 79 38.26 -15.73 8.71
N ALA A 80 37.17 -15.94 9.46
CA ALA A 80 36.24 -17.03 9.17
C ALA A 80 35.46 -16.81 7.86
N GLU A 81 35.03 -15.59 7.53
CA GLU A 81 34.44 -15.29 6.22
C GLU A 81 35.45 -15.51 5.08
N ASP A 82 36.70 -15.05 5.24
CA ASP A 82 37.76 -15.25 4.25
C ASP A 82 38.10 -16.73 4.06
N PHE A 83 38.11 -17.54 5.12
CA PHE A 83 38.25 -18.99 5.03
C PHE A 83 37.13 -19.61 4.18
N LEU A 84 35.87 -19.25 4.44
CA LEU A 84 34.71 -19.78 3.70
C LEU A 84 34.75 -19.37 2.22
N VAL A 85 35.14 -18.11 1.92
CA VAL A 85 35.34 -17.63 0.54
C VAL A 85 36.50 -18.37 -0.15
N ASN A 86 37.61 -18.60 0.55
CA ASN A 86 38.74 -19.37 0.02
C ASN A 86 38.38 -20.85 -0.21
N LYS A 87 37.54 -21.45 0.66
CA LYS A 87 37.05 -22.82 0.48
C LYS A 87 36.15 -22.93 -0.76
N VAL A 88 35.26 -21.95 -0.99
CA VAL A 88 34.50 -21.78 -2.24
C VAL A 88 35.41 -21.62 -3.45
N MET A 89 36.52 -20.89 -3.31
CA MET A 89 37.50 -20.71 -4.39
C MET A 89 38.22 -21.99 -4.80
N THR A 90 38.32 -23.01 -3.94
CA THR A 90 38.86 -24.33 -4.31
C THR A 90 37.87 -25.22 -5.08
N LYS A 91 36.57 -24.93 -5.00
CA LYS A 91 35.51 -25.70 -5.67
C LYS A 91 35.45 -25.44 -7.18
N LYS A 92 34.86 -26.41 -7.90
CA LYS A 92 34.50 -26.29 -9.31
C LYS A 92 33.19 -25.51 -9.44
N CYS A 93 32.92 -24.93 -10.62
CA CYS A 93 31.65 -24.25 -10.86
C CYS A 93 30.46 -25.21 -10.71
N GLU A 94 30.68 -26.45 -11.13
CA GLU A 94 29.74 -27.57 -11.11
C GLU A 94 29.28 -27.96 -9.70
N ASP A 95 30.02 -27.57 -8.65
CA ASP A 95 29.61 -27.76 -7.26
C ASP A 95 28.48 -26.78 -6.86
N PHE A 96 28.25 -25.73 -7.65
CA PHE A 96 27.28 -24.66 -7.40
C PHE A 96 26.08 -24.70 -8.36
N THR A 97 26.28 -24.99 -9.65
CA THR A 97 25.23 -25.01 -10.68
C THR A 97 25.47 -26.13 -11.71
N SER A 98 24.55 -26.36 -12.65
CA SER A 98 24.70 -27.43 -13.65
C SER A 98 25.90 -27.22 -14.59
N ALA A 99 26.41 -28.32 -15.15
CA ALA A 99 27.49 -28.29 -16.14
C ALA A 99 27.18 -27.34 -17.30
N ASP A 100 25.95 -27.36 -17.85
CA ASP A 100 25.46 -26.43 -18.87
C ASP A 100 25.60 -24.96 -18.49
N ASN A 101 25.27 -24.61 -17.24
CA ASN A 101 25.36 -23.23 -16.76
C ASN A 101 26.81 -22.81 -16.56
N CYS A 102 27.66 -23.73 -16.08
CA CYS A 102 29.10 -23.52 -16.02
C CYS A 102 29.73 -23.38 -17.41
N GLN A 103 29.27 -24.13 -18.40
CA GLN A 103 29.74 -24.01 -19.76
C GLN A 103 29.31 -22.66 -20.36
N LYS A 104 28.04 -22.25 -20.22
CA LYS A 104 27.57 -20.91 -20.63
C LYS A 104 28.41 -19.79 -20.00
N LEU A 105 28.81 -19.92 -18.73
CA LEU A 105 29.71 -18.96 -18.07
C LEU A 105 31.13 -18.97 -18.65
N ARG A 106 31.69 -20.15 -18.98
CA ARG A 106 32.98 -20.27 -19.69
C ARG A 106 32.92 -19.67 -21.10
N ASP A 107 31.83 -19.92 -21.83
CA ASP A 107 31.62 -19.40 -23.18
C ASP A 107 31.48 -17.87 -23.18
N MET A 108 30.80 -17.31 -22.17
CA MET A 108 30.73 -15.85 -21.97
C MET A 108 32.10 -15.25 -21.61
N ALA A 109 32.87 -15.89 -20.73
CA ALA A 109 34.24 -15.48 -20.40
C ALA A 109 35.15 -15.46 -21.65
N ALA A 110 35.12 -16.53 -22.44
CA ALA A 110 35.88 -16.67 -23.68
C ALA A 110 35.48 -15.63 -24.73
N LYS A 111 34.17 -15.41 -24.94
CA LYS A 111 33.66 -14.37 -25.85
C LYS A 111 34.06 -12.96 -25.42
N ALA A 112 34.12 -12.69 -24.12
CA ALA A 112 34.63 -11.43 -23.57
C ALA A 112 36.17 -11.31 -23.61
N LYS A 113 36.90 -12.33 -24.09
CA LYS A 113 38.37 -12.45 -24.05
C LYS A 113 38.96 -12.31 -22.63
N VAL A 114 38.18 -12.59 -21.60
CA VAL A 114 38.65 -12.56 -20.21
C VAL A 114 39.05 -13.98 -19.81
N GLU A 115 40.33 -14.17 -19.50
CA GLU A 115 40.86 -15.45 -19.00
C GLU A 115 40.02 -15.95 -17.80
N ALA A 116 39.80 -17.26 -17.69
CA ALA A 116 38.99 -17.81 -16.61
C ALA A 116 39.53 -17.46 -15.21
N SER A 117 40.86 -17.34 -15.06
CA SER A 117 41.55 -16.79 -13.88
C SER A 117 41.13 -15.35 -13.59
N LYS A 118 41.14 -14.47 -14.60
CA LYS A 118 40.70 -13.07 -14.52
C LYS A 118 39.20 -12.94 -14.28
N VAL A 119 38.34 -13.82 -14.82
CA VAL A 119 36.91 -13.84 -14.48
C VAL A 119 36.70 -14.26 -13.03
N LYS A 120 37.38 -15.32 -12.56
CA LYS A 120 37.31 -15.77 -11.16
C LYS A 120 37.77 -14.67 -10.21
N ALA A 121 38.89 -14.01 -10.51
CA ALA A 121 39.41 -12.87 -9.77
C ALA A 121 38.53 -11.61 -9.87
N TYR A 122 37.86 -11.36 -11.01
CA TYR A 122 36.92 -10.25 -11.18
C TYR A 122 35.61 -10.47 -10.44
N VAL A 123 35.05 -11.69 -10.46
CA VAL A 123 33.86 -12.05 -9.66
C VAL A 123 34.18 -11.94 -8.18
N LEU A 124 35.34 -12.45 -7.71
CA LEU A 124 35.80 -12.21 -6.34
C LEU A 124 35.98 -10.72 -6.03
N LYS A 125 36.70 -9.98 -6.88
CA LYS A 125 36.96 -8.56 -6.68
C LYS A 125 35.65 -7.79 -6.60
N GLN A 126 34.67 -8.12 -7.44
CA GLN A 126 33.33 -7.56 -7.33
C GLN A 126 32.65 -8.00 -6.04
N VAL A 127 32.60 -9.28 -5.65
CA VAL A 127 31.99 -9.69 -4.36
C VAL A 127 32.60 -8.95 -3.15
N ALA A 128 33.92 -8.76 -3.11
CA ALA A 128 34.61 -7.99 -2.08
C ALA A 128 34.33 -6.47 -2.19
N VAL A 129 34.34 -5.92 -3.40
CA VAL A 129 34.04 -4.50 -3.67
C VAL A 129 32.55 -4.17 -3.46
N LEU A 130 31.64 -5.12 -3.62
CA LEU A 130 30.21 -4.99 -3.32
C LEU A 130 29.94 -5.08 -1.80
N LYS A 131 30.80 -5.75 -1.03
CA LYS A 131 30.80 -5.64 0.44
C LYS A 131 31.23 -4.24 0.91
N THR A 132 32.29 -3.66 0.31
CA THR A 132 32.86 -2.38 0.77
C THR A 132 32.24 -1.13 0.15
N LYS A 133 31.70 -1.20 -1.07
CA LYS A 133 31.09 -0.05 -1.73
C LYS A 133 29.72 0.31 -1.16
N THR A 134 29.51 1.62 -1.11
CA THR A 134 28.22 2.26 -0.89
C THR A 134 27.41 2.32 -2.18
N CYS A 135 26.19 2.84 -2.13
CA CYS A 135 25.37 3.03 -3.34
C CYS A 135 25.94 4.16 -4.23
N GLU A 136 26.53 5.16 -3.61
CA GLU A 136 27.15 6.34 -4.21
C GLU A 136 28.30 5.96 -5.16
N ASP A 137 29.05 4.91 -4.79
CA ASP A 137 30.18 4.38 -5.56
C ASP A 137 29.80 3.74 -6.91
N PHE A 138 28.51 3.69 -7.26
CA PHE A 138 27.97 3.15 -8.52
C PHE A 138 27.40 4.22 -9.45
N ILE A 139 27.97 5.44 -9.41
CA ILE A 139 27.61 6.56 -10.29
C ILE A 139 26.14 7.01 -10.08
N MET A 140 25.61 6.78 -8.87
CA MET A 140 24.36 7.36 -8.41
C MET A 140 24.67 8.57 -7.53
N SER A 141 23.97 9.69 -7.74
CA SER A 141 24.10 10.84 -6.84
C SER A 141 23.60 10.50 -5.43
N VAL A 142 24.24 11.09 -4.41
CA VAL A 142 23.95 10.84 -2.98
C VAL A 142 22.45 10.95 -2.67
N ASP A 143 21.76 11.94 -3.26
CA ASP A 143 20.31 12.12 -3.18
C ASP A 143 19.51 10.88 -3.62
N LYS A 144 19.88 10.23 -4.73
CA LYS A 144 19.21 9.02 -5.22
C LYS A 144 19.46 7.82 -4.30
N CYS A 145 20.67 7.71 -3.76
CA CYS A 145 21.05 6.65 -2.84
C CYS A 145 20.44 6.81 -1.44
N THR A 146 20.33 8.03 -0.95
CA THR A 146 19.58 8.37 0.27
C THR A 146 18.11 8.02 0.09
N LYS A 147 17.48 8.48 -1.00
CA LYS A 147 16.09 8.11 -1.34
C LYS A 147 15.87 6.61 -1.43
N LEU A 148 16.83 5.85 -1.98
CA LEU A 148 16.81 4.39 -2.03
C LEU A 148 16.86 3.78 -0.62
N ARG A 149 17.84 4.17 0.23
CA ARG A 149 17.95 3.69 1.62
C ARG A 149 16.74 4.07 2.48
N ASP A 150 16.23 5.28 2.35
CA ASP A 150 15.04 5.77 3.04
C ASP A 150 13.84 4.89 2.70
N LEU A 151 13.66 4.58 1.41
CA LEU A 151 12.57 3.74 0.95
C LEU A 151 12.71 2.32 1.52
N ALA A 152 13.91 1.72 1.45
CA ALA A 152 14.20 0.41 2.05
C ALA A 152 13.87 0.35 3.54
N THR A 153 14.29 1.36 4.28
CA THR A 153 14.06 1.50 5.73
C THR A 153 12.56 1.66 6.02
N LYS A 154 11.85 2.47 5.22
CA LYS A 154 10.39 2.64 5.30
C LYS A 154 9.61 1.36 4.95
N VAL A 155 10.17 0.45 4.14
CA VAL A 155 9.60 -0.87 3.83
C VAL A 155 10.27 -2.03 4.58
N LYS A 156 10.96 -1.73 5.69
CA LYS A 156 11.60 -2.70 6.62
C LYS A 156 12.59 -3.71 6.02
N VAL A 157 12.99 -3.56 4.76
CA VAL A 157 14.02 -4.44 4.16
C VAL A 157 15.33 -4.20 4.90
N LYS A 158 15.99 -5.26 5.39
CA LYS A 158 17.22 -5.12 6.18
C LYS A 158 18.31 -4.49 5.32
N GLY A 159 19.18 -3.68 5.93
CA GLY A 159 20.22 -2.94 5.21
C GLY A 159 21.04 -3.80 4.24
N GLU A 160 21.45 -5.00 4.65
CA GLU A 160 22.18 -5.94 3.80
C GLU A 160 21.31 -6.59 2.71
N GLU A 161 20.05 -6.94 2.99
CA GLU A 161 19.11 -7.48 1.99
C GLU A 161 18.82 -6.44 0.90
N PHE A 162 18.68 -5.17 1.30
CA PHE A 162 18.52 -4.06 0.37
C PHE A 162 19.80 -3.79 -0.43
N LYS A 163 20.96 -3.77 0.24
CA LYS A 163 22.27 -3.59 -0.39
C LYS A 163 22.50 -4.67 -1.44
N VAL A 164 22.26 -5.95 -1.14
CA VAL A 164 22.36 -7.05 -2.12
C VAL A 164 21.43 -6.83 -3.31
N MET A 165 20.16 -6.46 -3.10
CA MET A 165 19.22 -6.18 -4.20
C MET A 165 19.66 -5.00 -5.07
N VAL A 166 20.02 -3.86 -4.47
CA VAL A 166 20.45 -2.64 -5.19
C VAL A 166 21.78 -2.86 -5.92
N LEU A 167 22.71 -3.60 -5.32
CA LEU A 167 24.01 -3.84 -5.92
C LEU A 167 23.94 -4.85 -7.08
N ALA A 168 23.17 -5.93 -6.95
CA ALA A 168 22.92 -6.85 -8.07
C ALA A 168 22.22 -6.13 -9.23
N ALA A 169 21.22 -5.30 -8.91
CA ALA A 169 20.51 -4.45 -9.86
C ALA A 169 21.44 -3.46 -10.61
N LEU A 170 22.30 -2.74 -9.88
CA LEU A 170 23.23 -1.78 -10.46
C LEU A 170 24.32 -2.47 -11.28
N GLN A 171 24.84 -3.62 -10.81
CA GLN A 171 25.82 -4.41 -11.55
C GLN A 171 25.27 -4.91 -12.89
N GLU A 172 24.01 -5.36 -12.93
CA GLU A 172 23.39 -5.79 -14.19
C GLU A 172 23.02 -4.62 -15.10
N ALA A 173 22.60 -3.47 -14.54
CA ALA A 173 22.38 -2.25 -15.32
C ALA A 173 23.69 -1.70 -15.92
N GLN A 174 24.80 -1.75 -15.18
CA GLN A 174 26.13 -1.34 -15.64
C GLN A 174 26.65 -2.23 -16.77
N GLN A 175 26.18 -3.47 -16.89
CA GLN A 175 26.50 -4.39 -17.98
C GLN A 175 25.59 -4.27 -19.22
N LYS A 176 24.40 -3.63 -19.10
CA LYS A 176 23.35 -3.67 -20.14
C LYS A 176 22.74 -2.32 -20.53
N GLY A 177 23.14 -1.23 -19.88
CA GLY A 177 22.67 0.13 -20.20
C GLY A 177 21.37 0.54 -19.49
N THR A 178 20.88 1.72 -19.84
CA THR A 178 19.87 2.48 -19.09
C THR A 178 18.51 1.80 -18.93
N ASP A 179 18.10 0.94 -19.86
CA ASP A 179 16.79 0.28 -19.79
C ASP A 179 16.69 -0.75 -18.66
N LYS A 180 17.80 -1.35 -18.22
CA LYS A 180 17.81 -2.23 -17.04
C LYS A 180 17.41 -1.49 -15.75
N VAL A 181 17.55 -0.16 -15.67
CA VAL A 181 17.06 0.60 -14.50
C VAL A 181 15.54 0.56 -14.40
N LYS A 182 14.82 0.54 -15.53
CA LYS A 182 13.36 0.34 -15.57
C LYS A 182 13.00 -1.08 -15.15
N GLU A 183 13.79 -2.08 -15.56
CA GLU A 183 13.56 -3.47 -15.17
C GLU A 183 13.82 -3.71 -13.68
N VAL A 184 14.90 -3.15 -13.12
CA VAL A 184 15.17 -3.11 -11.67
C VAL A 184 14.02 -2.48 -10.91
N TYR A 185 13.50 -1.34 -11.41
CA TYR A 185 12.33 -0.69 -10.84
C TYR A 185 11.10 -1.60 -10.85
N ASN A 186 10.85 -2.28 -11.98
CA ASN A 186 9.77 -3.25 -12.12
C ASN A 186 9.98 -4.48 -11.22
N ASN A 187 11.21 -4.93 -10.99
CA ASN A 187 11.50 -6.08 -10.12
C ASN A 187 11.29 -5.73 -8.64
N ILE A 188 11.71 -4.53 -8.19
CA ILE A 188 11.38 -4.02 -6.84
C ILE A 188 9.87 -3.85 -6.69
N LYS A 189 9.19 -3.30 -7.70
CA LYS A 189 7.72 -3.15 -7.75
C LYS A 189 7.00 -4.50 -7.66
N ASN A 190 7.43 -5.50 -8.44
CA ASN A 190 6.85 -6.84 -8.46
C ASN A 190 7.11 -7.58 -7.14
N TYR A 191 8.31 -7.44 -6.55
CA TYR A 191 8.61 -7.93 -5.20
C TYR A 191 7.67 -7.31 -4.17
N ILE A 192 7.46 -6.00 -4.21
CA ILE A 192 6.55 -5.28 -3.29
C ILE A 192 5.09 -5.68 -3.46
N VAL A 193 4.63 -5.92 -4.68
CA VAL A 193 3.25 -6.33 -4.98
C VAL A 193 2.99 -7.81 -4.62
N SER A 194 4.04 -8.63 -4.52
CA SER A 194 3.96 -10.05 -4.08
C SER A 194 4.35 -10.29 -2.61
N THR A 195 5.04 -9.35 -1.97
CA THR A 195 5.39 -9.37 -0.54
C THR A 195 4.14 -9.14 0.32
N ARG A 196 4.06 -9.79 1.49
CA ARG A 196 2.94 -9.59 2.42
C ARG A 196 3.06 -8.20 3.03
N CYS A 197 1.93 -7.51 3.18
CA CYS A 197 1.92 -6.14 3.69
C CYS A 197 2.68 -5.98 5.02
N GLU A 198 2.55 -6.94 5.95
CA GLU A 198 3.17 -6.94 7.27
C GLU A 198 4.71 -6.94 7.23
N ASP A 199 5.29 -7.54 6.19
CA ASP A 199 6.73 -7.60 5.99
C ASP A 199 7.29 -6.22 5.61
N MET A 200 6.46 -5.35 5.01
CA MET A 200 6.82 -3.99 4.62
C MET A 200 6.38 -2.91 5.64
N PHE A 201 5.17 -3.03 6.17
CA PHE A 201 4.46 -1.98 6.91
C PHE A 201 4.14 -2.41 8.35
N ASN A 202 3.63 -1.52 9.21
CA ASN A 202 3.13 -1.95 10.52
C ASN A 202 1.76 -2.67 10.37
N PRO A 203 1.39 -3.55 11.32
CA PRO A 203 0.15 -4.34 11.21
C PRO A 203 -1.11 -3.48 11.08
N ASP A 204 -1.17 -2.34 11.78
CA ASP A 204 -2.33 -1.44 11.78
C ASP A 204 -2.56 -0.79 10.40
N LEU A 205 -1.47 -0.38 9.74
CA LEU A 205 -1.50 0.15 8.37
C LEU A 205 -1.98 -0.93 7.38
N CYS A 206 -1.56 -2.18 7.57
CA CYS A 206 -2.04 -3.31 6.77
C CYS A 206 -3.50 -3.67 7.03
N ALA A 207 -3.95 -3.61 8.29
CA ALA A 207 -5.35 -3.78 8.63
C ALA A 207 -6.20 -2.65 8.01
N ALA A 208 -5.74 -1.40 8.03
CA ALA A 208 -6.38 -0.26 7.38
C ALA A 208 -6.43 -0.43 5.85
N MET A 209 -5.32 -0.79 5.20
CA MET A 209 -5.28 -1.05 3.76
C MET A 209 -6.18 -2.22 3.34
N ARG A 210 -6.25 -3.31 4.11
CA ARG A 210 -7.18 -4.42 3.85
C ARG A 210 -8.64 -4.04 4.07
N LYS A 211 -8.94 -3.27 5.13
CA LYS A 211 -10.29 -2.77 5.41
C LYS A 211 -10.76 -1.80 4.30
N TYR A 212 -9.86 -0.99 3.77
CA TYR A 212 -10.09 -0.16 2.58
C TYR A 212 -10.35 -1.04 1.35
N ALA A 213 -9.42 -1.95 1.01
CA ALA A 213 -9.54 -2.89 -0.10
C ALA A 213 -10.88 -3.67 -0.10
N ALA A 214 -11.29 -4.19 1.06
CA ALA A 214 -12.55 -4.91 1.21
C ALA A 214 -13.78 -4.00 1.10
N LYS A 215 -13.72 -2.76 1.61
CA LYS A 215 -14.84 -1.80 1.56
C LYS A 215 -15.00 -1.16 0.18
N THR A 216 -13.93 -1.01 -0.58
CA THR A 216 -13.92 -0.33 -1.88
C THR A 216 -13.66 -1.27 -3.06
N LYS A 217 -13.54 -2.58 -2.81
CA LYS A 217 -13.24 -3.68 -3.75
C LYS A 217 -11.91 -3.59 -4.50
N VAL A 218 -11.16 -2.49 -4.39
CA VAL A 218 -9.84 -2.35 -5.02
C VAL A 218 -8.88 -3.41 -4.48
N ALA A 219 -8.29 -4.19 -5.39
CA ALA A 219 -7.36 -5.25 -5.03
C ALA A 219 -6.19 -4.70 -4.19
N LEU A 220 -5.89 -5.34 -3.06
CA LEU A 220 -4.78 -4.97 -2.17
C LEU A 220 -3.43 -4.76 -2.90
N PRO A 221 -3.04 -5.60 -3.88
CA PRO A 221 -1.92 -5.32 -4.81
C PRO A 221 -1.85 -3.89 -5.36
N LYS A 222 -2.99 -3.29 -5.75
CA LYS A 222 -3.06 -1.94 -6.34
C LYS A 222 -2.88 -0.84 -5.30
N ILE A 223 -3.34 -1.09 -4.08
CA ILE A 223 -3.13 -0.22 -2.92
C ILE A 223 -1.66 -0.25 -2.49
N LEU A 224 -1.00 -1.43 -2.53
CA LEU A 224 0.43 -1.58 -2.26
C LEU A 224 1.32 -0.96 -3.35
N GLU A 225 0.96 -1.10 -4.63
CA GLU A 225 1.61 -0.36 -5.73
C GLU A 225 1.54 1.16 -5.50
N THR A 226 0.34 1.67 -5.23
CA THR A 226 0.10 3.09 -4.95
C THR A 226 0.89 3.57 -3.72
N SER A 227 0.96 2.74 -2.68
CA SER A 227 1.75 2.96 -1.47
C SER A 227 3.24 3.16 -1.76
N PHE A 228 3.80 2.39 -2.68
CA PHE A 228 5.20 2.55 -3.10
C PHE A 228 5.45 3.87 -3.86
N GLU A 229 4.54 4.27 -4.75
CA GLU A 229 4.62 5.57 -5.45
C GLU A 229 4.48 6.76 -4.49
N VAL A 230 3.75 6.60 -3.37
CA VAL A 230 3.67 7.60 -2.29
C VAL A 230 4.98 7.68 -1.49
N LEU A 231 5.59 6.54 -1.13
CA LEU A 231 6.88 6.49 -0.45
C LEU A 231 8.02 7.11 -1.27
N LYS A 232 8.04 6.82 -2.58
CA LYS A 232 8.96 7.36 -3.59
C LYS A 232 8.89 8.89 -3.73
N LYS A 233 7.75 9.50 -3.38
CA LYS A 233 7.57 10.97 -3.28
C LYS A 233 8.03 11.53 -1.92
N GLY A 234 8.70 10.75 -1.10
CA GLY A 234 9.29 11.16 0.19
C GLY A 234 8.35 11.05 1.40
N VAL A 235 7.06 10.78 1.20
CA VAL A 235 6.04 10.73 2.27
C VAL A 235 6.42 9.74 3.38
N SER A 236 6.07 10.07 4.63
CA SER A 236 6.33 9.25 5.82
C SER A 236 5.27 8.18 6.03
N VAL A 237 5.70 6.97 6.44
CA VAL A 237 4.81 5.87 6.80
C VAL A 237 3.94 6.28 7.99
N GLY A 238 2.62 6.07 7.88
CA GLY A 238 1.63 6.49 8.88
C GLY A 238 0.49 7.28 8.24
N LYS A 239 -0.13 8.19 8.99
CA LYS A 239 -1.35 8.92 8.58
C LYS A 239 -1.21 9.64 7.23
N ALA A 240 -0.14 10.39 7.02
CA ALA A 240 0.08 11.12 5.75
C ALA A 240 0.20 10.19 4.53
N MET A 241 0.76 8.99 4.72
CA MET A 241 0.79 7.96 3.69
C MET A 241 -0.59 7.35 3.45
N VAL A 242 -1.37 7.06 4.49
CA VAL A 242 -2.77 6.60 4.33
C VAL A 242 -3.58 7.63 3.53
N GLU A 243 -3.51 8.90 3.91
CA GLU A 243 -4.20 10.00 3.24
C GLU A 243 -3.77 10.13 1.77
N LYS A 244 -2.46 10.02 1.46
CA LYS A 244 -1.97 10.10 0.06
C LYS A 244 -2.21 8.84 -0.76
N VAL A 245 -2.30 7.67 -0.13
CA VAL A 245 -2.73 6.44 -0.80
C VAL A 245 -4.21 6.52 -1.12
N PHE A 246 -5.04 6.98 -0.18
CA PHE A 246 -6.46 7.20 -0.43
C PHE A 246 -6.66 8.30 -1.49
N ASP A 247 -5.98 9.45 -1.44
CA ASP A 247 -6.04 10.48 -2.50
C ASP A 247 -5.77 9.94 -3.92
N ILE A 248 -4.91 8.92 -4.07
CA ILE A 248 -4.52 8.36 -5.37
C ILE A 248 -5.42 7.17 -5.75
N VAL A 249 -5.87 6.34 -4.82
CA VAL A 249 -6.87 5.30 -5.13
C VAL A 249 -8.25 5.92 -5.36
N ASP A 250 -8.57 7.02 -4.67
CA ASP A 250 -9.71 7.91 -4.93
C ASP A 250 -9.70 8.45 -6.37
N TYR A 251 -8.54 8.56 -7.04
CA TYR A 251 -8.46 8.94 -8.46
C TYR A 251 -8.85 7.77 -9.40
N PHE A 252 -8.53 6.53 -9.01
CA PHE A 252 -8.69 5.34 -9.85
C PHE A 252 -10.12 4.82 -9.94
N TYR A 253 -11.01 5.10 -8.98
CA TYR A 253 -12.41 4.68 -9.10
C TYR A 253 -13.08 5.29 -10.33
N ASP A 254 -13.59 4.43 -11.21
CA ASP A 254 -14.91 4.67 -11.78
C ASP A 254 -16.00 4.05 -10.89
N CYS A 255 -17.27 4.26 -11.24
CA CYS A 255 -18.38 3.68 -10.50
C CYS A 255 -18.33 2.14 -10.38
N GLU A 256 -17.95 1.42 -11.44
CA GLU A 256 -18.01 -0.05 -11.58
C GLU A 256 -16.93 -0.77 -10.76
N ASP A 257 -15.87 -0.08 -10.32
CA ASP A 257 -14.99 -0.56 -9.25
C ASP A 257 -15.76 -0.75 -7.92
N VAL A 258 -16.73 0.13 -7.63
CA VAL A 258 -17.37 0.23 -6.31
C VAL A 258 -18.70 -0.53 -6.26
N PHE A 259 -19.55 -0.37 -7.26
CA PHE A 259 -20.82 -1.10 -7.38
C PHE A 259 -20.76 -2.13 -8.52
N ASP A 260 -21.73 -3.05 -8.58
CA ASP A 260 -21.93 -3.81 -9.82
C ASP A 260 -22.33 -2.88 -10.98
N LYS A 261 -22.03 -3.30 -12.21
CA LYS A 261 -22.34 -2.54 -13.43
C LYS A 261 -23.81 -2.12 -13.51
N GLY A 262 -24.75 -3.00 -13.16
CA GLY A 262 -26.19 -2.68 -13.19
C GLY A 262 -26.58 -1.57 -12.21
N SER A 263 -25.98 -1.55 -11.02
CA SER A 263 -26.11 -0.44 -10.06
C SER A 263 -25.48 0.85 -10.56
N CYS A 264 -24.34 0.79 -11.25
CA CYS A 264 -23.73 1.97 -11.87
C CYS A 264 -24.52 2.53 -13.04
N ASP A 265 -25.00 1.69 -13.93
CA ASP A 265 -25.84 2.14 -15.04
C ASP A 265 -27.17 2.71 -14.51
N ARG A 266 -27.74 2.16 -13.41
CA ARG A 266 -28.86 2.80 -12.69
C ARG A 266 -28.50 4.18 -12.15
N LEU A 267 -27.38 4.34 -11.45
CA LEU A 267 -26.94 5.62 -10.88
C LEU A 267 -26.60 6.67 -11.96
N ARG A 268 -25.91 6.27 -13.04
CA ARG A 268 -25.59 7.12 -14.20
C ARG A 268 -26.87 7.57 -14.93
N ASN A 269 -27.82 6.67 -15.17
CA ASN A 269 -29.12 7.03 -15.75
C ASN A 269 -29.93 7.97 -14.84
N TRP A 270 -29.85 7.81 -13.51
CA TRP A 270 -30.48 8.70 -12.55
C TRP A 270 -29.83 10.10 -12.54
N ALA A 271 -28.50 10.18 -12.54
CA ALA A 271 -27.76 11.43 -12.66
C ALA A 271 -28.05 12.16 -14.00
N ALA A 272 -28.08 11.43 -15.11
CA ALA A 272 -28.45 11.94 -16.43
C ALA A 272 -29.90 12.47 -16.47
N THR A 273 -30.83 11.79 -15.80
CA THR A 273 -32.23 12.27 -15.64
C THR A 273 -32.31 13.65 -14.98
N PHE A 274 -31.35 13.98 -14.11
CA PHE A 274 -31.24 15.28 -13.43
C PHE A 274 -30.33 16.30 -14.14
N LYS A 275 -29.83 15.97 -15.35
CA LYS A 275 -28.86 16.78 -16.10
C LYS A 275 -27.60 17.09 -15.26
N ILE A 276 -27.14 16.10 -14.50
CA ILE A 276 -25.76 16.01 -14.00
C ILE A 276 -24.97 15.33 -15.12
N LYS A 277 -23.81 15.88 -15.50
CA LYS A 277 -22.98 15.25 -16.54
C LYS A 277 -22.29 13.98 -16.02
N ALA A 278 -21.81 13.13 -16.93
CA ALA A 278 -21.09 11.91 -16.56
C ALA A 278 -19.77 12.20 -15.80
N ASP A 279 -19.01 13.21 -16.22
CA ASP A 279 -17.79 13.68 -15.53
C ASP A 279 -18.12 14.25 -14.14
N GLU A 280 -19.16 15.08 -14.03
CA GLU A 280 -19.65 15.61 -12.75
C GLU A 280 -20.10 14.49 -11.79
N PHE A 281 -20.71 13.42 -12.33
CA PHE A 281 -21.14 12.24 -11.57
C PHE A 281 -19.95 11.38 -11.11
N GLU A 282 -19.01 11.03 -11.98
CA GLU A 282 -17.85 10.21 -11.60
C GLU A 282 -16.87 10.98 -10.67
N VAL A 283 -16.86 12.32 -10.70
CA VAL A 283 -16.19 13.16 -9.69
C VAL A 283 -16.92 13.09 -8.34
N ALA A 284 -18.26 13.07 -8.35
CA ALA A 284 -19.05 12.91 -7.13
C ALA A 284 -18.89 11.51 -6.52
N VAL A 285 -18.97 10.45 -7.31
CA VAL A 285 -18.71 9.06 -6.88
C VAL A 285 -17.40 9.01 -6.08
N ARG A 286 -16.30 9.45 -6.68
CA ARG A 286 -14.98 9.51 -6.03
C ARG A 286 -14.98 10.31 -4.72
N LYS A 287 -15.50 11.54 -4.71
CA LYS A 287 -15.60 12.38 -3.50
C LYS A 287 -16.37 11.67 -2.36
N TYR A 288 -17.46 10.97 -2.68
CA TYR A 288 -18.34 10.40 -1.66
C TYR A 288 -17.95 8.97 -1.24
N VAL A 289 -17.20 8.20 -2.06
CA VAL A 289 -16.52 6.96 -1.63
C VAL A 289 -15.60 7.27 -0.45
N ARG A 290 -14.73 8.26 -0.62
CA ARG A 290 -13.78 8.71 0.40
C ARG A 290 -14.47 9.02 1.73
N ILE A 291 -15.47 9.91 1.72
CA ILE A 291 -16.19 10.32 2.94
C ILE A 291 -16.84 9.10 3.64
N ALA A 292 -17.32 8.14 2.86
CA ALA A 292 -17.92 6.92 3.41
C ALA A 292 -16.88 5.94 3.99
N VAL A 293 -15.70 5.85 3.39
CA VAL A 293 -14.56 5.15 4.00
C VAL A 293 -14.16 5.83 5.31
N GLU A 294 -13.83 7.13 5.26
CA GLU A 294 -13.32 7.93 6.38
C GLU A 294 -14.27 7.90 7.59
N LYS A 295 -15.57 8.13 7.36
CA LYS A 295 -16.60 8.15 8.43
C LYS A 295 -17.18 6.78 8.74
N ALA A 296 -16.65 5.72 8.13
CA ALA A 296 -17.17 4.35 8.14
C ALA A 296 -18.65 4.17 7.65
N THR A 297 -19.36 5.23 7.25
CA THR A 297 -20.77 5.20 6.81
C THR A 297 -21.01 4.37 5.54
N SER A 298 -22.26 4.07 5.23
CA SER A 298 -22.63 3.47 3.94
C SER A 298 -22.43 4.49 2.81
N PHE A 299 -21.63 4.14 1.81
CA PHE A 299 -21.37 5.01 0.64
C PHE A 299 -22.67 5.41 -0.06
N TYR A 300 -23.61 4.46 -0.13
CA TYR A 300 -24.94 4.70 -0.65
C TYR A 300 -25.64 5.90 0.01
N LYS A 301 -25.58 6.06 1.35
CA LYS A 301 -26.16 7.21 2.04
C LYS A 301 -25.50 8.52 1.62
N THR A 302 -24.17 8.56 1.61
CA THR A 302 -23.45 9.81 1.33
C THR A 302 -23.57 10.26 -0.14
N LEU A 303 -23.60 9.32 -1.09
CA LEU A 303 -23.88 9.62 -2.51
C LEU A 303 -25.35 10.04 -2.73
N LYS A 304 -26.29 9.41 -2.01
CA LYS A 304 -27.69 9.85 -1.93
C LYS A 304 -27.80 11.29 -1.43
N ASP A 305 -27.07 11.65 -0.38
CA ASP A 305 -27.10 13.01 0.20
C ASP A 305 -26.53 14.07 -0.76
N PHE A 306 -25.50 13.75 -1.55
CA PHE A 306 -25.04 14.62 -2.64
C PHE A 306 -26.14 14.88 -3.69
N ILE A 307 -26.84 13.82 -4.10
CA ILE A 307 -27.86 13.94 -5.14
C ILE A 307 -29.12 14.63 -4.58
N LYS A 308 -29.46 14.46 -3.28
CA LYS A 308 -30.43 15.34 -2.59
C LYS A 308 -30.00 16.81 -2.74
N GLU A 309 -28.78 17.16 -2.34
CA GLU A 309 -28.25 18.53 -2.33
C GLU A 309 -28.29 19.18 -3.73
N LYS A 310 -27.81 18.46 -4.76
CA LYS A 310 -27.78 18.96 -6.14
C LYS A 310 -29.15 18.98 -6.84
N PHE A 311 -30.08 18.11 -6.46
CA PHE A 311 -31.40 18.05 -7.09
C PHE A 311 -32.39 19.03 -6.46
N TYR A 312 -32.60 18.97 -5.15
CA TYR A 312 -33.65 19.76 -4.48
C TYR A 312 -33.36 21.25 -4.53
N CYS A 313 -32.13 21.68 -4.24
CA CYS A 313 -31.78 23.10 -4.30
C CYS A 313 -31.73 23.65 -5.76
N ARG A 314 -31.72 22.78 -6.79
CA ARG A 314 -31.84 23.17 -8.21
C ARG A 314 -33.29 23.28 -8.68
N ILE A 315 -34.20 22.48 -8.13
CA ILE A 315 -35.64 22.56 -8.46
C ILE A 315 -36.37 23.61 -7.63
N TRP A 316 -36.05 23.76 -6.34
CA TRP A 316 -36.62 24.75 -5.43
C TRP A 316 -35.52 25.61 -4.78
N PRO A 317 -34.80 26.46 -5.56
CA PRO A 317 -33.74 27.34 -5.04
C PRO A 317 -34.22 28.38 -4.01
N SER A 318 -35.54 28.61 -3.90
CA SER A 318 -36.16 29.53 -2.95
C SER A 318 -36.64 28.86 -1.65
N SER A 319 -36.26 27.62 -1.35
CA SER A 319 -36.59 26.97 -0.09
C SER A 319 -35.44 27.06 0.91
N ASN A 320 -35.62 27.79 2.00
CA ASN A 320 -34.63 28.03 3.07
C ASN A 320 -34.26 26.77 3.89
N LYS A 321 -34.64 25.58 3.41
CA LYS A 321 -34.51 24.28 4.08
C LYS A 321 -34.24 23.17 3.04
N CYS A 322 -33.04 23.11 2.49
CA CYS A 322 -32.57 21.90 1.78
C CYS A 322 -32.25 20.76 2.79
N GLN A 323 -33.25 20.34 3.56
CA GLN A 323 -33.17 19.27 4.56
C GLN A 323 -34.41 18.39 4.45
N ILE A 324 -34.22 17.16 3.96
CA ILE A 324 -35.19 16.07 3.91
C ILE A 324 -34.58 14.91 4.73
N SER A 325 -35.43 14.15 5.43
CA SER A 325 -34.97 13.15 6.39
C SER A 325 -34.27 11.97 5.69
N ASP A 326 -33.61 11.13 6.49
CA ASP A 326 -33.02 9.90 5.96
C ASP A 326 -34.06 8.87 5.57
N ALA A 327 -35.20 8.82 6.28
CA ALA A 327 -36.26 7.82 6.13
C ALA A 327 -37.05 7.99 4.83
N ASP A 328 -37.46 9.22 4.53
CA ASP A 328 -38.25 9.60 3.35
C ASP A 328 -37.54 9.13 2.07
N VAL A 329 -36.22 9.33 2.01
CA VAL A 329 -35.36 8.92 0.90
C VAL A 329 -34.73 7.53 1.11
N ILE A 330 -35.09 6.78 2.17
CA ILE A 330 -34.94 5.31 2.21
C ILE A 330 -36.17 4.70 1.52
N ALA A 331 -37.37 5.18 1.83
CA ALA A 331 -38.61 4.73 1.20
C ALA A 331 -38.59 4.92 -0.33
N MET A 332 -38.12 6.06 -0.85
CA MET A 332 -37.99 6.30 -2.30
C MET A 332 -37.05 5.35 -3.07
N ILE A 333 -36.24 4.56 -2.36
CA ILE A 333 -35.14 3.76 -2.92
C ILE A 333 -35.32 2.25 -2.68
N ALA A 334 -36.07 1.86 -1.64
CA ALA A 334 -36.35 0.47 -1.31
C ALA A 334 -37.51 -0.13 -2.16
N GLU A 335 -37.38 -0.08 -3.48
CA GLU A 335 -38.06 -1.01 -4.40
C GLU A 335 -37.08 -2.18 -4.63
N ASP A 336 -37.42 -3.46 -4.42
CA ASP A 336 -38.64 -4.13 -4.86
C ASP A 336 -39.88 -4.14 -3.92
N ASP A 337 -39.73 -4.09 -2.59
CA ASP A 337 -40.85 -4.31 -1.63
C ASP A 337 -41.72 -3.05 -1.34
N MET A 338 -42.10 -2.34 -2.40
CA MET A 338 -43.13 -1.28 -2.31
C MET A 338 -44.51 -1.73 -2.83
N GLY A 339 -44.63 -2.89 -3.48
CA GLY A 339 -45.93 -3.40 -3.95
C GLY A 339 -47.02 -3.49 -2.87
N THR A 340 -46.62 -3.80 -1.63
CA THR A 340 -47.50 -3.85 -0.45
C THR A 340 -47.85 -2.47 0.13
N LYS A 341 -47.05 -1.44 -0.17
CA LYS A 341 -47.16 -0.09 0.42
C LYS A 341 -47.73 0.96 -0.54
N VAL A 342 -47.74 0.69 -1.85
CA VAL A 342 -48.27 1.60 -2.87
C VAL A 342 -49.73 1.99 -2.60
N GLU A 343 -50.60 1.04 -2.23
CA GLU A 343 -52.01 1.36 -1.95
C GLU A 343 -52.17 2.23 -0.68
N ALA A 344 -51.39 1.98 0.38
CA ALA A 344 -51.36 2.82 1.57
C ALA A 344 -50.86 4.25 1.25
N TRP A 345 -49.88 4.38 0.35
CA TRP A 345 -49.44 5.68 -0.16
C TRP A 345 -50.51 6.37 -1.01
N LYS A 346 -51.19 5.66 -1.92
CA LYS A 346 -52.31 6.21 -2.71
C LYS A 346 -53.39 6.77 -1.78
N GLN A 347 -53.79 6.01 -0.76
CA GLN A 347 -54.81 6.45 0.20
C GLN A 347 -54.35 7.69 0.98
N LYS A 348 -53.15 7.67 1.58
CA LYS A 348 -52.61 8.82 2.33
C LYS A 348 -52.47 10.08 1.46
N ILE A 349 -52.20 9.93 0.16
CA ILE A 349 -52.18 11.03 -0.82
C ILE A 349 -53.60 11.55 -1.13
N LEU A 350 -54.60 10.66 -1.29
CA LEU A 350 -56.01 11.05 -1.45
C LEU A 350 -56.57 11.77 -0.20
N ASP A 351 -56.20 11.30 1.00
CA ASP A 351 -56.58 11.92 2.26
C ASP A 351 -56.00 13.34 2.39
N ILE A 352 -54.75 13.55 1.98
CA ILE A 352 -54.14 14.89 1.91
C ILE A 352 -54.80 15.75 0.83
N LEU A 353 -55.10 15.20 -0.34
CA LEU A 353 -55.82 15.91 -1.40
C LEU A 353 -57.17 16.43 -0.89
N ASN A 354 -57.90 15.59 -0.16
CA ASN A 354 -59.19 15.94 0.44
C ASN A 354 -59.05 16.95 1.59
N LYS A 355 -58.11 16.74 2.51
CA LYS A 355 -57.92 17.57 3.72
C LYS A 355 -57.30 18.94 3.45
N ARG A 356 -56.35 19.05 2.50
CA ARG A 356 -55.66 20.31 2.19
C ARG A 356 -56.33 21.11 1.07
N PHE A 357 -57.13 20.47 0.21
CA PHE A 357 -57.78 21.14 -0.92
C PHE A 357 -59.30 20.83 -0.96
N PRO A 358 -60.06 21.21 0.09
CA PRO A 358 -61.51 21.02 0.10
C PRO A 358 -62.19 21.74 -1.08
N GLY A 359 -61.80 22.99 -1.35
CA GLY A 359 -62.28 23.78 -2.51
C GLY A 359 -61.65 23.44 -3.86
N LEU A 360 -61.05 22.24 -4.03
CA LEU A 360 -60.54 21.79 -5.32
C LEU A 360 -61.70 21.34 -6.22
N ASP A 361 -61.74 21.91 -7.42
CA ASP A 361 -62.68 21.58 -8.49
C ASP A 361 -62.81 20.07 -8.71
N GLN A 362 -64.04 19.59 -8.93
CA GLN A 362 -64.34 18.15 -9.00
C GLN A 362 -63.65 17.47 -10.19
N LYS A 363 -63.58 18.13 -11.35
CA LYS A 363 -62.91 17.60 -12.54
C LYS A 363 -61.40 17.54 -12.34
N VAL A 364 -60.82 18.50 -11.62
CA VAL A 364 -59.43 18.45 -11.17
C VAL A 364 -59.19 17.30 -10.18
N ARG A 365 -60.07 17.12 -9.19
CA ARG A 365 -59.95 16.08 -8.15
C ARG A 365 -59.97 14.67 -8.76
N GLU A 366 -60.97 14.36 -9.60
CA GLU A 366 -61.07 13.05 -10.25
C GLU A 366 -59.92 12.80 -11.22
N HIS A 367 -59.36 13.83 -11.86
CA HIS A 367 -58.17 13.68 -12.72
C HIS A 367 -56.91 13.34 -11.92
N ILE A 368 -56.69 14.00 -10.78
CA ILE A 368 -55.57 13.69 -9.87
C ILE A 368 -55.74 12.27 -9.28
N LYS A 369 -56.95 11.90 -8.86
CA LYS A 369 -57.30 10.55 -8.40
C LYS A 369 -57.07 9.48 -9.47
N THR A 370 -57.49 9.73 -10.72
CA THR A 370 -57.21 8.86 -11.88
C THR A 370 -55.71 8.63 -12.08
N ILE A 371 -54.87 9.63 -11.84
CA ILE A 371 -53.40 9.52 -11.93
C ILE A 371 -52.84 8.69 -10.75
N ILE A 372 -53.37 8.88 -9.54
CA ILE A 372 -53.02 8.09 -8.35
C ILE A 372 -53.35 6.61 -8.57
N GLU A 373 -54.58 6.29 -8.97
CA GLU A 373 -55.07 4.92 -9.17
C GLU A 373 -54.30 4.16 -10.25
N LYS A 374 -54.03 4.80 -11.42
CA LYS A 374 -53.32 4.19 -12.56
C LYS A 374 -51.82 3.95 -12.34
N SER A 375 -51.28 4.33 -11.19
CA SER A 375 -49.86 4.23 -10.88
C SER A 375 -49.56 2.95 -10.08
N LYS A 376 -48.71 2.08 -10.63
CA LYS A 376 -48.29 0.80 -10.01
C LYS A 376 -47.13 0.96 -9.03
N SER A 377 -46.40 2.07 -9.08
CA SER A 377 -45.36 2.43 -8.12
C SER A 377 -45.34 3.93 -7.84
N PHE A 378 -44.66 4.32 -6.76
CA PHE A 378 -44.46 5.72 -6.40
C PHE A 378 -43.75 6.50 -7.52
N TRP A 379 -42.76 5.90 -8.16
CA TRP A 379 -42.07 6.51 -9.31
C TRP A 379 -42.96 6.64 -10.55
N GLN A 380 -43.90 5.72 -10.78
CA GLN A 380 -44.90 5.90 -11.84
C GLN A 380 -45.84 7.07 -11.52
N LEU A 381 -46.25 7.23 -10.26
CA LEU A 381 -47.09 8.34 -9.81
C LEU A 381 -46.42 9.70 -10.01
N MET A 382 -45.19 9.86 -9.52
CA MET A 382 -44.41 11.09 -9.69
C MET A 382 -44.14 11.40 -11.18
N ARG A 383 -43.87 10.37 -12.00
CA ARG A 383 -43.70 10.51 -13.46
C ARG A 383 -45.00 10.93 -14.15
N ASN A 384 -46.14 10.38 -13.74
CA ASN A 384 -47.46 10.75 -14.29
C ASN A 384 -47.83 12.20 -13.91
N PHE A 385 -47.64 12.60 -12.65
CA PHE A 385 -47.83 14.00 -12.22
C PHE A 385 -46.92 14.96 -13.00
N ALA A 386 -45.63 14.64 -13.17
CA ALA A 386 -44.70 15.47 -13.93
C ALA A 386 -45.09 15.58 -15.42
N LYS A 387 -45.57 14.49 -16.03
CA LYS A 387 -46.11 14.48 -17.40
C LYS A 387 -47.36 15.36 -17.52
N GLU A 388 -48.27 15.30 -16.55
CA GLU A 388 -49.50 16.08 -16.56
C GLU A 388 -49.26 17.58 -16.35
N ILE A 389 -48.35 17.92 -15.42
CA ILE A 389 -47.85 19.27 -15.19
C ILE A 389 -47.25 19.90 -16.47
N LYS A 390 -46.67 19.08 -17.36
CA LYS A 390 -46.12 19.50 -18.66
C LYS A 390 -47.19 19.59 -19.76
N ASN A 391 -48.20 18.72 -19.74
CA ASN A 391 -49.16 18.57 -20.84
C ASN A 391 -50.35 19.54 -20.77
N GLN A 392 -50.74 20.06 -19.61
CA GLN A 392 -51.92 20.93 -19.49
C GLN A 392 -51.65 22.40 -19.82
N GLY A 393 -52.60 23.02 -20.54
CA GLY A 393 -52.57 24.42 -20.98
C GLY A 393 -52.69 25.47 -19.87
N GLN A 394 -52.38 26.73 -20.19
CA GLN A 394 -52.01 27.75 -19.20
C GLN A 394 -53.00 27.98 -18.05
N GLN A 395 -54.32 28.08 -18.27
CA GLN A 395 -55.27 28.43 -17.21
C GLN A 395 -55.57 27.25 -16.26
N VAL A 396 -56.04 26.11 -16.78
CA VAL A 396 -56.38 24.94 -15.95
C VAL A 396 -55.12 24.38 -15.26
N SER A 397 -53.96 24.45 -15.91
CA SER A 397 -52.71 23.96 -15.33
C SER A 397 -52.24 24.72 -14.09
N GLN A 398 -52.60 25.99 -13.85
CA GLN A 398 -52.07 26.69 -12.67
C GLN A 398 -52.55 26.09 -11.35
N LYS A 399 -53.88 25.92 -11.16
CA LYS A 399 -54.44 25.31 -9.95
C LYS A 399 -53.99 23.85 -9.79
N ILE A 400 -53.93 23.08 -10.89
CA ILE A 400 -53.41 21.70 -10.89
C ILE A 400 -51.93 21.67 -10.49
N ARG A 401 -51.09 22.50 -11.11
CA ARG A 401 -49.65 22.55 -10.86
C ARG A 401 -49.33 23.04 -9.46
N GLU A 402 -50.12 23.95 -8.88
CA GLU A 402 -49.98 24.36 -7.49
C GLU A 402 -50.42 23.26 -6.52
N ALA A 403 -51.59 22.64 -6.74
CA ALA A 403 -52.07 21.53 -5.92
C ALA A 403 -51.09 20.36 -5.95
N LEU A 404 -50.66 19.91 -7.13
CA LEU A 404 -49.66 18.85 -7.29
C LEU A 404 -48.30 19.24 -6.70
N ARG A 405 -47.87 20.50 -6.80
CA ARG A 405 -46.61 20.96 -6.18
C ARG A 405 -46.66 20.89 -4.65
N LYS A 406 -47.76 21.36 -4.04
CA LYS A 406 -47.98 21.25 -2.59
C LYS A 406 -48.14 19.80 -2.13
N LEU A 407 -48.87 18.99 -2.90
CA LEU A 407 -49.00 17.54 -2.70
C LEU A 407 -47.63 16.85 -2.72
N MET A 408 -46.77 17.16 -3.70
CA MET A 408 -45.40 16.65 -3.78
C MET A 408 -44.49 17.13 -2.65
N VAL A 409 -44.74 18.30 -2.04
CA VAL A 409 -44.03 18.75 -0.84
C VAL A 409 -44.46 17.94 0.38
N GLU A 410 -45.76 17.78 0.64
CA GLU A 410 -46.27 16.97 1.75
C GLU A 410 -45.82 15.50 1.63
N ILE A 411 -45.86 14.95 0.41
CA ILE A 411 -45.33 13.63 0.03
C ILE A 411 -43.83 13.49 0.33
N ALA A 412 -43.04 14.55 0.17
CA ALA A 412 -41.60 14.54 0.43
C ALA A 412 -41.26 14.72 1.92
N THR A 413 -42.26 14.86 2.79
CA THR A 413 -42.15 14.97 4.25
C THR A 413 -42.89 13.85 4.98
N MET A 414 -43.02 12.67 4.35
CA MET A 414 -44.00 11.63 4.69
C MET A 414 -43.48 10.19 4.74
#